data_AF-A0A0D2LQ50-F1
#
_entry.id   AF-A0A0D2LQ50-F1
#
_cell.length_a   1.000
_cell.length_b   1.000
_cell.length_c   1.000
_cell.angle_alpha   90.00
_cell.angle_beta   90.00
_cell.angle_gamma   90.00
#
_symmetry.space_group_name_H-M   'P 1'
#
loop_
_entity.id
_entity.type
_entity.pdbx_description
1 polymer ?
#
loop_
_entity_poly.entity_id
_entity_poly.type
_entity_poly.pdbx_seq_one_letter_code
_entity_poly.pdbx_strand_id
1 'polypeptide(L)'
;ALKRGGIIWHLATDTASFESVLVGPTAATTLFRQCATFATDDSANNIWVDDALDPTEADILSGVYYVYTGHGSQLATKSWWP
;
A
#
# COMPACT_ATOMS: atom_id res chain seq x y z
N ALA A 1 1.66 -4.79 -2.73
CA ALA A 1 1.17 -3.63 -3.48
C ALA A 1 2.02 -3.37 -4.73
N LEU A 2 3.34 -3.54 -4.63
CA LEU A 2 4.29 -3.27 -5.71
C LEU A 2 4.05 -4.11 -6.98
N LYS A 3 3.60 -5.36 -6.83
CA LYS A 3 3.28 -6.25 -7.97
C LYS A 3 2.10 -5.76 -8.82
N ARG A 4 1.28 -4.84 -8.31
CA ARG A 4 0.18 -4.21 -9.08
C ARG A 4 0.66 -3.12 -10.03
N GLY A 5 1.92 -2.68 -9.92
CA GLY A 5 2.49 -1.65 -10.78
C GLY A 5 1.97 -0.23 -10.48
N GLY A 6 1.96 0.63 -11.50
CA GLY A 6 1.47 2.01 -11.41
C GLY A 6 2.45 2.96 -10.72
N ILE A 7 1.92 4.07 -10.19
CA ILE A 7 2.73 5.12 -9.56
C ILE A 7 3.51 4.61 -8.34
N ILE A 8 2.91 3.74 -7.53
CA ILE A 8 3.56 3.18 -6.35
C ILE A 8 4.81 2.36 -6.72
N TRP A 9 4.79 1.65 -7.85
CA TRP A 9 5.97 0.97 -8.35
C TRP A 9 7.07 1.95 -8.75
N HIS A 10 6.73 3.01 -9.51
CA HIS A 10 7.70 4.03 -9.91
C HIS A 10 8.34 4.75 -8.72
N LEU A 11 7.58 5.01 -7.65
CA LEU A 11 8.10 5.58 -6.42
C LEU A 11 9.04 4.63 -5.66
N ALA A 12 8.85 3.32 -5.82
CA ALA A 12 9.59 2.31 -5.09
C ALA A 12 10.86 1.83 -5.79
N THR A 13 11.06 2.11 -7.09
CA THR A 13 12.19 1.55 -7.87
C THR A 13 13.56 1.87 -7.29
N ASP A 14 13.70 3.01 -6.62
CA ASP A 14 14.96 3.46 -6.02
C ASP A 14 15.27 2.73 -4.69
N THR A 15 14.26 2.12 -4.08
CA THR A 15 14.35 1.51 -2.75
C THR A 15 14.17 -0.01 -2.77
N ALA A 16 13.36 -0.52 -3.71
CA ALA A 16 13.05 -1.92 -3.86
C ALA A 16 13.45 -2.42 -5.25
N SER A 17 14.34 -3.41 -5.30
CA SER A 17 14.68 -4.08 -6.55
C SER A 17 13.57 -5.02 -6.99
N PHE A 18 13.42 -5.23 -8.30
CA PHE A 18 12.43 -6.15 -8.86
C PHE A 18 12.54 -7.56 -8.27
N GLU A 19 13.76 -8.09 -8.11
CA GLU A 19 14.00 -9.39 -7.50
C GLU A 19 13.52 -9.44 -6.05
N SER A 20 13.78 -8.39 -5.26
CA SER A 20 13.36 -8.34 -3.85
C SER A 20 11.84 -8.40 -3.68
N VAL A 21 11.08 -7.81 -4.62
CA VAL A 21 9.60 -7.84 -4.62
C VAL A 21 9.06 -9.23 -4.92
N LEU A 22 9.82 -10.06 -5.64
CA LEU A 22 9.39 -11.42 -6.01
C LEU A 22 9.70 -12.48 -4.95
N VAL A 23 10.69 -12.24 -4.07
CA VAL A 23 11.11 -13.19 -3.00
C VAL A 23 9.96 -13.58 -2.07
N GLY A 24 8.90 -12.78 -2.00
CA GLY A 24 7.73 -13.07 -1.19
C GLY A 24 7.85 -12.52 0.24
N PRO A 25 6.97 -12.96 1.16
CA PRO A 25 6.90 -12.37 2.50
C PRO A 25 8.17 -12.65 3.31
N THR A 26 8.68 -11.62 3.97
CA THR A 26 9.88 -11.72 4.83
C THR A 26 9.54 -12.37 6.18
N ALA A 27 10.57 -12.65 6.99
CA ALA A 27 10.42 -13.12 8.36
C ALA A 27 9.60 -12.15 9.23
N ALA A 28 9.58 -10.85 8.92
CA ALA A 28 8.72 -9.87 9.58
C ALA A 28 7.23 -10.25 9.46
N THR A 29 6.83 -10.68 8.28
CA THR A 29 5.47 -11.11 8.00
C THR A 29 5.20 -12.53 8.49
N THR A 30 6.12 -13.47 8.27
CA THR A 30 5.86 -14.89 8.57
C THR A 30 6.10 -15.26 10.04
N LEU A 31 7.14 -14.71 10.68
CA LEU A 31 7.51 -15.04 12.06
C LEU A 31 6.91 -14.05 13.07
N PHE A 32 6.98 -12.74 12.77
CA PHE A 32 6.50 -11.70 13.68
C PHE A 32 5.06 -11.25 13.39
N ARG A 33 4.41 -11.84 12.37
CA ARG A 33 3.02 -11.56 11.96
C ARG A 33 2.72 -10.07 11.77
N GLN A 34 3.71 -9.31 11.33
CA GLN A 34 3.51 -7.92 10.93
C GLN A 34 2.79 -7.88 9.57
N CYS A 35 1.82 -6.96 9.43
CA CYS A 35 1.01 -6.81 8.20
C CYS A 35 0.27 -8.09 7.80
N ALA A 36 -0.06 -8.95 8.77
CA ALA A 36 -0.80 -10.19 8.55
C ALA A 36 -2.30 -9.98 8.83
N THR A 37 -3.14 -10.41 7.89
CA THR A 37 -4.60 -10.44 8.06
C THR A 37 -5.02 -11.85 8.45
N PHE A 38 -5.73 -11.98 9.56
CA PHE A 38 -6.25 -13.25 10.05
C PHE A 38 -7.68 -13.43 9.52
N ALA A 39 -7.94 -14.53 8.83
CA ALA A 39 -9.31 -14.90 8.52
C ALA A 39 -10.03 -15.28 9.83
N THR A 40 -11.27 -14.81 9.99
CA THR A 40 -12.12 -15.12 11.15
C THR A 40 -12.72 -16.51 11.11
N ASP A 41 -12.47 -17.29 10.06
CA ASP A 41 -13.07 -18.60 9.88
C ASP A 41 -12.23 -19.69 10.57
N ASP A 42 -12.90 -20.56 11.32
CA ASP A 42 -12.33 -21.55 12.26
C ASP A 42 -11.61 -22.71 11.54
N SER A 43 -11.62 -22.68 10.20
CA SER A 43 -11.00 -23.68 9.33
C SER A 43 -9.58 -23.28 8.93
N ALA A 44 -8.66 -23.66 9.82
CA ALA A 44 -7.22 -23.56 9.70
C ALA A 44 -6.65 -22.13 9.80
N ASN A 45 -5.52 -22.07 10.51
CA ASN A 45 -4.66 -20.94 10.84
C ASN A 45 -4.06 -20.25 9.59
N ASN A 46 -4.91 -19.88 8.64
CA ASN A 46 -4.57 -19.31 7.36
C ASN A 46 -4.23 -17.83 7.55
N ILE A 47 -2.95 -17.53 7.38
CA ILE A 47 -2.44 -16.16 7.39
C ILE A 47 -2.50 -15.66 5.96
N TRP A 48 -3.31 -14.65 5.72
CA TRP A 48 -3.29 -13.92 4.45
C TRP A 48 -2.35 -12.73 4.61
N VAL A 49 -1.36 -12.66 3.73
CA VAL A 49 -0.49 -11.49 3.63
C VAL A 49 -1.13 -10.58 2.59
N ASP A 50 -1.66 -9.45 3.04
CA ASP A 50 -2.26 -8.49 2.12
C ASP A 50 -1.16 -7.84 1.26
N ASP A 51 -1.31 -7.96 -0.06
CA ASP A 51 -0.45 -7.31 -1.04
C ASP A 51 -1.22 -6.15 -1.73
N ALA A 52 -2.33 -5.67 -1.16
CA ALA A 52 -3.02 -4.46 -1.56
C ALA A 52 -2.70 -3.31 -0.58
N LEU A 53 -2.68 -2.08 -1.11
CA LEU A 53 -2.76 -0.88 -0.28
C LEU A 53 -4.23 -0.46 -0.21
N ASP A 54 -4.67 -0.02 0.96
CA ASP A 54 -5.91 0.75 1.07
C ASP A 54 -5.78 2.06 0.27
N PRO A 55 -6.88 2.61 -0.30
CA PRO A 55 -6.84 3.88 -1.01
C PRO A 55 -6.18 5.01 -0.21
N THR A 56 -6.37 5.04 1.11
CA THR A 56 -5.75 6.04 2.00
C THR A 56 -4.24 5.89 2.04
N GLU A 57 -3.73 4.65 2.12
CA GLU A 57 -2.29 4.38 2.13
C GLU A 57 -1.65 4.71 0.78
N ALA A 58 -2.36 4.40 -0.32
CA ALA A 58 -1.94 4.74 -1.67
C ALA A 58 -1.89 6.27 -1.88
N ASP A 59 -2.89 6.99 -1.40
CA ASP A 59 -2.95 8.46 -1.40
C ASP A 59 -1.76 9.05 -0.63
N ILE A 60 -1.46 8.54 0.57
CA ILE A 60 -0.32 9.02 1.37
C ILE A 60 1.02 8.76 0.65
N LEU A 61 1.21 7.57 0.09
CA LEU A 61 2.45 7.22 -0.62
C LEU A 61 2.65 8.03 -1.90
N SER A 62 1.58 8.33 -2.62
CA SER A 62 1.59 9.25 -3.76
C SER A 62 1.52 10.74 -3.35
N GLY A 63 1.58 11.01 -2.04
CA GLY A 63 1.25 12.24 -1.34
C GLY A 63 0.21 13.10 -2.03
N VAL A 64 -0.95 12.49 -2.19
CA VAL A 64 -2.20 13.17 -2.41
C VAL A 64 -2.53 14.03 -1.19
N TYR A 65 -3.01 15.25 -1.45
CA TYR A 65 -3.48 16.17 -0.44
C TYR A 65 -4.72 16.93 -0.94
N TYR A 66 -5.59 17.30 0.00
CA TYR A 66 -6.85 17.98 -0.27
C TYR A 66 -6.72 19.48 0.00
N VAL A 67 -7.18 20.29 -0.95
CA VAL A 67 -7.14 21.76 -0.85
C VAL A 67 -8.56 22.32 -0.90
N TYR A 68 -8.88 23.20 0.05
CA TYR A 68 -10.13 23.94 0.05
C TYR A 68 -10.17 24.94 -1.11
N THR A 69 -11.23 24.89 -1.91
CA THR A 69 -11.39 25.73 -3.11
C THR A 69 -12.10 27.05 -2.84
N GLY A 70 -12.55 27.29 -1.61
CA GLY A 70 -13.34 28.46 -1.23
C GLY A 70 -14.82 28.41 -1.67
N HIS A 71 -15.25 27.36 -2.37
CA HIS A 71 -16.63 27.18 -2.84
C HIS A 71 -17.38 26.14 -1.99
N GLY A 72 -17.90 26.59 -0.84
CA GLY A 72 -18.63 25.72 0.09
C GLY A 72 -17.75 24.56 0.59
N SER A 73 -18.25 23.33 0.48
CA SER A 73 -17.54 22.09 0.87
C SER A 73 -16.68 21.49 -0.25
N GLN A 74 -16.51 22.18 -1.38
CA GLN A 74 -15.73 21.66 -2.51
C GLN A 74 -14.23 21.59 -2.18
N LEU A 75 -13.68 20.38 -2.32
CA LEU A 75 -12.26 20.10 -2.21
C LEU A 75 -11.65 19.82 -3.60
N ALA A 76 -10.41 20.26 -3.79
CA ALA A 76 -9.58 19.86 -4.92
C ALA A 76 -8.54 18.85 -4.44
N THR A 77 -8.47 17.71 -5.10
CA THR A 77 -7.45 16.67 -4.86
C THR A 77 -6.21 16.99 -5.69
N LYS A 78 -5.04 17.07 -5.04
CA LYS A 78 -3.73 17.35 -5.67
C LYS A 78 -2.69 16.34 -5.20
N SER A 79 -1.57 16.21 -5.90
CA SER A 79 -0.41 15.40 -5.49
C SER A 79 0.89 16.21 -5.67
N TRP A 80 1.92 15.92 -4.86
CA TRP A 80 3.27 16.47 -5.06
C TRP A 80 4.05 15.74 -6.15
N TRP A 81 3.59 14.55 -6.56
CA TRP A 81 4.17 13.82 -7.67
C TRP A 81 3.64 14.38 -9.00
N PRO A 82 4.54 14.73 -9.95
CA PRO A 82 4.21 15.52 -11.14
C PRO A 82 3.39 14.81 -12.22
#